data_AF-A0A8F3FMK7-F1
#
_entry.id   AF-A0A8F3FMK7-F1
#
_cell.length_a   1.000
_cell.length_b   1.000
_cell.length_c   1.000
_cell.angle_alpha   90.00
_cell.angle_beta   90.00
_cell.angle_gamma   90.00
#
_symmetry.space_group_name_H-M   'P 1'
#
loop_
_entity.id
_entity.type
_entity.pdbx_description
1 polymer ?
#
loop_
_entity_poly.entity_id
_entity_poly.type
_entity_poly.pdbx_seq_one_letter_code
_entity_poly.pdbx_strand_id
1 'polypeptide(L)'
;MIKEYPETRLQNLRIGIDKEMVQLIKTHNQDCIHTILHFSTNIICFVMLSSYSIIGNQELIILNSWVQEFVYNLSDTIKAFSILLLTDLCIGFHSPHGWELMIGSVYKDFGFAQNEQILSGLVSTFPVILDTILKYWIFRYLNRVSPSLVVIYHSMND
;
A
#
# COMPACT_ATOMS: atom_id res chain seq x y z
N MET A 1 -9.00 -54.36 -45.69
CA MET A 1 -9.89 -53.54 -44.84
C MET A 1 -9.01 -52.81 -43.83
N ILE A 2 -8.31 -51.75 -44.27
CA ILE A 2 -7.17 -51.15 -43.56
C ILE A 2 -7.55 -49.74 -43.10
N LYS A 3 -7.62 -49.59 -41.77
CA LYS A 3 -7.26 -48.42 -40.94
C LYS A 3 -7.47 -47.01 -41.55
N GLU A 4 -8.70 -46.51 -41.51
CA GLU A 4 -8.98 -45.07 -41.73
C GLU A 4 -9.21 -44.29 -40.42
N TYR A 5 -9.16 -44.99 -39.28
CA TYR A 5 -9.47 -44.44 -37.95
C TYR A 5 -8.43 -43.47 -37.31
N PRO A 6 -7.11 -43.52 -37.61
CA PRO A 6 -6.14 -42.68 -36.89
C PRO A 6 -6.07 -41.24 -37.40
N GLU A 7 -6.25 -40.99 -38.71
CA GLU A 7 -6.13 -39.64 -39.30
C GLU A 7 -7.29 -38.72 -38.90
N THR A 8 -8.52 -39.23 -38.88
CA THR A 8 -9.71 -38.47 -38.45
C THR A 8 -9.62 -38.08 -36.98
N ARG A 9 -9.07 -38.98 -36.14
CA ARG A 9 -8.88 -38.71 -34.71
C ARG A 9 -7.83 -37.62 -34.48
N LEU A 10 -6.75 -37.60 -35.27
CA LEU A 10 -5.69 -36.59 -35.21
C LEU A 10 -6.18 -35.20 -35.67
N GLN A 11 -7.00 -35.15 -36.73
CA GLN A 11 -7.63 -33.91 -37.19
C GLN A 11 -8.61 -33.33 -36.16
N ASN A 12 -9.47 -34.17 -35.57
CA ASN A 12 -10.38 -33.73 -34.51
C ASN A 12 -9.64 -33.23 -33.26
N LEU A 13 -8.49 -33.84 -32.94
CA LEU A 13 -7.63 -33.41 -31.84
C LEU A 13 -6.99 -32.03 -32.13
N ARG A 14 -6.56 -31.81 -33.38
CA ARG A 14 -6.00 -30.51 -33.83
C ARG A 14 -7.05 -29.40 -33.78
N ILE A 15 -8.25 -29.65 -34.28
CA ILE A 15 -9.39 -28.71 -34.23
C ILE A 15 -9.79 -28.42 -32.77
N GLY A 16 -9.75 -29.43 -31.89
CA GLY A 16 -9.98 -29.26 -30.46
C GLY A 16 -8.94 -28.36 -29.81
N ILE A 17 -7.65 -28.60 -30.08
CA ILE A 17 -6.55 -27.77 -29.59
C ILE A 17 -6.66 -26.32 -30.10
N ASP A 18 -6.98 -26.13 -31.39
CA ASP A 18 -7.14 -24.79 -31.97
C ASP A 18 -8.32 -24.04 -31.33
N LYS A 19 -9.44 -24.73 -31.05
CA LYS A 19 -10.60 -24.15 -30.37
C LYS A 19 -10.29 -23.77 -28.92
N GLU A 20 -9.59 -24.64 -28.19
CA GLU A 20 -9.12 -24.37 -26.82
C GLU A 20 -8.15 -23.18 -26.80
N MET A 21 -7.22 -23.08 -27.76
CA MET A 21 -6.30 -21.95 -27.87
C MET A 21 -7.04 -20.63 -28.15
N VAL A 22 -8.01 -20.61 -29.07
CA VAL A 22 -8.82 -19.42 -29.34
C VAL A 22 -9.64 -19.02 -28.11
N GLN A 23 -10.18 -19.99 -27.37
CA GLN A 23 -10.91 -19.73 -26.13
C GLN A 23 -9.99 -19.17 -25.05
N LEU A 24 -8.78 -19.71 -24.87
CA LEU A 24 -7.79 -19.22 -23.92
C LEU A 24 -7.37 -17.78 -24.22
N ILE A 25 -7.08 -17.46 -25.49
CA ILE A 25 -6.73 -16.10 -25.93
C ILE A 25 -7.88 -15.13 -25.68
N LYS A 26 -9.12 -15.56 -25.93
CA LYS A 26 -10.30 -14.73 -25.70
C LYS A 26 -10.49 -14.42 -24.22
N THR A 27 -10.39 -15.43 -23.35
CA THR A 27 -10.49 -15.25 -21.89
C THR A 27 -9.36 -14.36 -21.37
N HIS A 28 -8.12 -14.61 -21.78
CA HIS A 28 -6.96 -13.80 -21.37
C HIS A 28 -7.10 -12.34 -21.80
N ASN A 29 -7.54 -12.07 -23.03
CA ASN A 29 -7.77 -10.71 -23.49
C ASN A 29 -8.89 -10.01 -22.71
N GLN A 30 -9.98 -10.71 -22.37
CA GLN A 30 -11.04 -10.14 -21.54
C GLN A 30 -10.54 -9.79 -20.13
N ASP A 31 -9.75 -10.67 -19.52
CA ASP A 31 -9.17 -10.43 -18.20
C ASP A 31 -8.19 -9.25 -18.23
N CYS A 32 -7.34 -9.17 -19.26
CA CYS A 32 -6.42 -8.02 -19.45
C CYS A 32 -7.18 -6.71 -19.60
N ILE A 33 -8.23 -6.68 -20.42
CA ILE A 33 -9.07 -5.47 -20.60
C ILE A 33 -9.70 -5.07 -19.27
N HIS A 34 -10.25 -6.04 -18.52
CA HIS A 34 -10.87 -5.78 -17.23
C HIS A 34 -9.88 -5.21 -16.21
N THR A 35 -8.68 -5.79 -16.12
CA THR A 35 -7.61 -5.31 -15.22
C THR A 35 -7.15 -3.91 -15.59
N ILE A 36 -6.93 -3.62 -16.88
CA ILE A 36 -6.55 -2.27 -17.36
C ILE A 36 -7.64 -1.26 -17.04
N LEU A 37 -8.92 -1.62 -17.23
CA LEU A 37 -10.04 -0.74 -16.99
C LEU A 37 -10.20 -0.43 -15.49
N HIS A 38 -10.10 -1.45 -14.63
CA HIS A 38 -10.11 -1.27 -13.17
C HIS A 38 -8.94 -0.38 -12.70
N PHE A 39 -7.73 -0.65 -13.18
CA PHE A 39 -6.56 0.16 -12.88
C PHE A 39 -6.72 1.62 -13.34
N SER A 40 -7.22 1.84 -14.56
CA SER A 40 -7.48 3.18 -15.09
C SER A 40 -8.55 3.94 -14.28
N THR A 41 -9.59 3.24 -13.84
CA THR A 41 -10.66 3.82 -13.01
C THR A 41 -10.11 4.25 -11.65
N ASN A 42 -9.28 3.42 -11.02
CA ASN A 42 -8.62 3.75 -9.77
C ASN A 42 -7.69 4.97 -9.91
N ILE A 43 -6.93 5.07 -11.01
CA ILE A 43 -6.10 6.24 -11.30
C ILE A 43 -6.96 7.50 -11.44
N ILE A 44 -8.03 7.46 -12.23
CA ILE A 44 -8.93 8.60 -12.43
C ILE A 44 -9.55 9.03 -11.10
N CYS A 45 -10.00 8.07 -10.29
CA CYS A 45 -10.55 8.34 -8.96
C CYS A 45 -9.52 9.05 -8.07
N PHE A 46 -8.28 8.57 -8.05
CA PHE A 46 -7.20 9.18 -7.28
C PHE A 46 -6.87 10.60 -7.76
N VAL A 47 -6.85 10.85 -9.07
CA VAL A 47 -6.65 12.19 -9.65
C VAL A 47 -7.79 13.13 -9.29
N MET A 48 -9.04 12.67 -9.37
CA MET A 48 -10.19 13.47 -8.97
C MET A 48 -10.13 13.82 -7.48
N LEU A 49 -9.86 12.85 -6.62
CA LEU A 49 -9.80 13.03 -5.17
C LEU A 49 -8.64 13.97 -4.77
N SER A 50 -7.46 13.82 -5.37
CA SER A 50 -6.33 14.72 -5.15
C SER A 50 -6.58 16.13 -5.67
N SER A 51 -7.18 16.28 -6.86
CA SER A 51 -7.53 17.60 -7.41
C SER A 51 -8.55 18.33 -6.53
N TYR A 52 -9.54 17.62 -6.00
CA TYR A 52 -10.52 18.17 -5.06
C TYR A 52 -9.84 18.61 -3.75
N SER A 53 -8.91 17.80 -3.24
CA SER A 53 -8.14 18.13 -2.04
C SER A 53 -7.28 19.39 -2.23
N ILE A 54 -6.66 19.57 -3.41
CA ILE A 54 -5.84 20.75 -3.74
C ILE A 54 -6.71 22.00 -3.93
N ILE A 55 -7.87 21.89 -4.57
CA ILE A 55 -8.80 23.01 -4.75
C ILE A 55 -9.38 23.46 -3.41
N GLY A 56 -9.61 22.54 -2.48
CA GLY A 56 -9.97 22.79 -1.08
C GLY A 56 -8.86 23.41 -0.22
N ASN A 57 -7.87 24.08 -0.81
CA ASN A 57 -6.69 24.60 -0.12
C ASN A 57 -7.01 25.53 1.06
N GLN A 58 -8.13 26.26 1.02
CA GLN A 58 -8.58 27.07 2.15
C GLN A 58 -8.97 26.19 3.36
N GLU A 59 -9.66 25.07 3.13
CA GLU A 59 -9.98 24.10 4.17
C GLU A 59 -8.73 23.40 4.68
N LEU A 60 -7.74 23.13 3.81
CA LEU A 60 -6.45 22.59 4.23
C LEU A 60 -5.67 23.57 5.12
N ILE A 61 -5.73 24.87 4.85
CA ILE A 61 -5.11 25.88 5.72
C ILE A 61 -5.82 25.92 7.08
N ILE A 62 -7.16 25.85 7.09
CA ILE A 62 -7.95 25.81 8.33
C ILE A 62 -7.64 24.54 9.12
N LEU A 63 -7.60 23.37 8.46
CA LEU A 63 -7.21 22.09 9.07
C LEU A 63 -5.79 22.15 9.61
N ASN A 64 -4.83 22.72 8.86
CA ASN A 64 -3.46 22.88 9.33
C ASN A 64 -3.40 23.78 10.58
N SER A 65 -4.15 24.89 10.62
CA SER A 65 -4.23 25.72 11.81
C SER A 65 -4.92 25.00 12.98
N TRP A 66 -5.98 24.23 12.71
CA TRP A 66 -6.72 23.47 13.71
C TRP A 66 -5.88 22.35 14.32
N VAL A 67 -5.16 21.59 13.50
CA VAL A 67 -4.20 20.57 13.95
C VAL A 67 -3.10 21.23 14.76
N GLN A 68 -2.55 22.34 14.27
CA GLN A 68 -1.49 23.05 14.97
C GLN A 68 -1.96 23.55 16.34
N GLU A 69 -3.15 24.14 16.44
CA GLU A 69 -3.76 24.59 17.69
C GLU A 69 -4.13 23.43 18.62
N PHE A 70 -4.67 22.33 18.08
CA PHE A 70 -4.96 21.12 18.84
C PHE A 70 -3.69 20.58 19.51
N VAL A 71 -2.59 20.44 18.76
CA VAL A 71 -1.35 19.88 19.32
C VAL A 71 -0.64 20.87 20.25
N TYR A 72 -0.70 22.19 20.00
CA TYR A 72 -0.14 23.16 20.94
C TYR A 72 -0.92 23.24 22.26
N ASN A 73 -2.24 23.07 22.22
CA ASN A 73 -3.10 23.05 23.40
C ASN A 73 -2.97 21.74 24.22
N LEU A 74 -2.32 20.70 23.70
CA LEU A 74 -2.02 19.51 24.48
C LEU A 74 -1.03 19.84 25.61
N SER A 75 -1.24 19.23 26.77
CA SER A 75 -0.27 19.30 27.87
C SER A 75 1.02 18.57 27.50
N ASP A 76 2.14 19.01 28.07
CA ASP A 76 3.45 18.42 27.78
C ASP A 76 3.52 16.93 28.17
N THR A 77 2.74 16.51 29.16
CA THR A 77 2.56 15.09 29.52
C THR A 77 1.88 14.28 28.41
N ILE A 78 0.83 14.82 27.78
CA ILE A 78 0.15 14.12 26.68
C ILE A 78 1.05 14.08 25.45
N LYS A 79 1.80 15.15 25.17
CA LYS A 79 2.81 15.14 24.09
C LYS A 79 3.84 14.03 24.31
N ALA A 80 4.41 13.95 25.52
CA ALA A 80 5.35 12.88 25.90
C ALA A 80 4.73 11.48 25.81
N PHE A 81 3.49 11.32 26.27
CA PHE A 81 2.76 10.06 26.16
C PHE A 81 2.49 9.68 24.69
N SER A 82 2.10 10.62 23.84
CA SER A 82 1.92 10.36 22.40
C SER A 82 3.21 9.92 21.72
N ILE A 83 4.36 10.46 22.15
CA ILE A 83 5.67 10.04 21.65
C ILE A 83 6.00 8.62 22.10
N LEU A 84 5.79 8.31 23.38
CA LEU A 84 5.99 6.97 23.93
C LEU A 84 5.09 5.95 23.21
N LEU A 85 3.79 6.27 23.10
CA LEU A 85 2.80 5.43 22.44
C LEU A 85 3.09 5.24 20.96
N LEU A 86 3.52 6.30 20.25
CA LEU A 86 3.89 6.19 18.84
C LEU A 86 5.17 5.36 18.65
N THR A 87 6.14 5.51 19.56
CA THR A 87 7.37 4.71 19.55
C THR A 87 7.06 3.23 19.83
N ASP A 88 6.20 2.94 20.80
CA ASP A 88 5.75 1.57 21.11
C ASP A 88 4.90 0.96 19.99
N LEU A 89 4.00 1.75 19.38
CA LEU A 89 3.20 1.29 18.24
C LEU A 89 4.08 0.96 17.03
N CYS A 90 5.15 1.73 16.81
CA CYS A 90 6.15 1.42 15.81
C CYS A 90 6.91 0.15 16.20
N ILE A 91 7.45 0.05 17.42
CA ILE A 91 8.16 -1.15 17.92
C ILE A 91 7.32 -2.44 17.83
N GLY A 92 5.99 -2.33 17.78
CA GLY A 92 5.02 -3.39 17.49
C GLY A 92 5.14 -4.11 16.14
N PHE A 93 6.33 -4.15 15.52
CA PHE A 93 6.71 -4.88 14.31
C PHE A 93 6.68 -6.42 14.44
N HIS A 94 5.97 -6.97 15.41
CA HIS A 94 6.16 -8.35 15.85
C HIS A 94 5.54 -9.44 14.95
N SER A 95 4.81 -9.08 13.89
CA SER A 95 4.31 -10.08 12.94
C SER A 95 4.52 -9.65 11.50
N PRO A 96 5.51 -10.24 10.80
CA PRO A 96 5.64 -10.15 9.35
C PRO A 96 4.33 -10.52 8.63
N HIS A 97 3.57 -11.44 9.22
CA HIS A 97 2.31 -11.92 8.66
C HIS A 97 1.19 -10.85 8.69
N GLY A 98 1.18 -9.97 9.70
CA GLY A 98 0.22 -8.86 9.74
C GLY A 98 0.44 -7.88 8.58
N TRP A 99 1.70 -7.56 8.30
CA TRP A 99 2.09 -6.74 7.16
C TRP A 99 1.87 -7.43 5.83
N GLU A 100 2.09 -8.74 5.75
CA GLU A 100 1.79 -9.55 4.58
C GLU A 100 0.31 -9.51 4.21
N LEU A 101 -0.60 -9.63 5.19
CA LEU A 101 -2.03 -9.54 4.95
C LEU A 101 -2.45 -8.12 4.54
N MET A 102 -1.92 -7.09 5.21
CA MET A 102 -2.27 -5.70 4.91
C MET A 102 -1.79 -5.28 3.51
N ILE A 103 -0.51 -5.54 3.20
CA ILE A 103 0.08 -5.20 1.90
C ILE A 103 -0.51 -6.12 0.82
N GLY A 104 -0.71 -7.40 1.10
CA GLY A 104 -1.32 -8.36 0.17
C GLY A 104 -2.75 -7.98 -0.23
N SER A 105 -3.56 -7.46 0.71
CA SER A 105 -4.91 -6.95 0.41
C SER A 105 -4.84 -5.76 -0.55
N VAL A 106 -4.00 -4.77 -0.24
CA VAL A 106 -3.83 -3.58 -1.09
C VAL A 106 -3.30 -3.99 -2.47
N TYR A 107 -2.30 -4.86 -2.52
CA TYR A 107 -1.69 -5.33 -3.76
C TYR A 107 -2.68 -6.06 -4.67
N LYS A 108 -3.60 -6.82 -4.09
CA LYS A 108 -4.70 -7.50 -4.80
C LYS A 108 -5.73 -6.52 -5.34
N ASP A 109 -6.10 -5.49 -4.58
CA ASP A 109 -7.07 -4.47 -5.03
C ASP A 109 -6.53 -3.63 -6.19
N PHE A 110 -5.20 -3.44 -6.28
CA PHE A 110 -4.56 -2.80 -7.43
C PHE A 110 -4.48 -3.69 -8.69
N GLY A 111 -4.85 -4.99 -8.59
CA GLY A 111 -4.88 -5.90 -9.74
C GLY A 111 -3.50 -6.36 -10.24
N PHE A 112 -2.45 -6.20 -9.43
CA PHE A 112 -1.12 -6.68 -9.78
C PHE A 112 -1.03 -8.20 -9.62
N ALA A 113 -0.36 -8.87 -10.57
CA ALA A 113 -0.02 -10.29 -10.42
C ALA A 113 0.84 -10.47 -9.15
N GLN A 114 0.40 -11.32 -8.23
CA GLN A 114 1.10 -11.61 -6.98
C GLN A 114 2.53 -12.08 -7.29
N ASN A 115 3.48 -11.17 -7.14
CA ASN A 115 4.89 -11.48 -7.17
C ASN A 115 5.34 -11.58 -5.71
N GLU A 116 5.39 -12.82 -5.20
CA GLU A 116 5.80 -13.17 -3.85
C GLU A 116 7.12 -12.48 -3.44
N GLN A 117 8.04 -12.28 -4.39
CA GLN A 117 9.34 -11.66 -4.13
C GLN A 117 9.22 -10.14 -3.89
N ILE A 118 8.34 -9.45 -4.64
CA ILE A 118 8.06 -8.02 -4.43
C ILE A 118 7.27 -7.83 -3.14
N LEU A 119 6.28 -8.69 -2.87
CA LEU A 119 5.48 -8.66 -1.66
C LEU A 119 6.36 -8.87 -0.42
N SER A 120 7.20 -9.90 -0.41
CA SER A 120 8.15 -10.17 0.67
C SER A 120 9.15 -9.03 0.88
N GLY A 121 9.67 -8.44 -0.20
CA GLY A 121 10.53 -7.27 -0.13
C GLY A 121 9.85 -6.04 0.48
N LEU A 122 8.60 -5.77 0.11
CA LEU A 122 7.79 -4.70 0.69
C LEU A 122 7.46 -4.96 2.15
N VAL A 123 7.01 -6.16 2.50
CA VAL A 123 6.69 -6.56 3.88
C VAL A 123 7.90 -6.41 4.81
N SER A 124 9.11 -6.67 4.31
CA SER A 124 10.34 -6.51 5.07
C SER A 124 10.82 -5.05 5.18
N THR A 125 10.74 -4.29 4.10
CA THR A 125 11.35 -2.95 4.02
C THR A 125 10.40 -1.83 4.48
N PHE A 126 9.12 -1.95 4.17
CA PHE A 126 8.11 -0.92 4.43
C PHE A 126 7.94 -0.60 5.92
N PRO A 127 7.90 -1.58 6.85
CA PRO A 127 7.78 -1.27 8.26
C PRO A 127 8.97 -0.47 8.80
N VAL A 128 10.19 -0.79 8.33
CA VAL A 128 11.42 -0.09 8.72
C VAL A 128 11.43 1.35 8.18
N ILE A 129 11.02 1.55 6.93
CA ILE A 129 10.92 2.90 6.37
C ILE A 129 9.89 3.72 7.14
N LEU A 130 8.71 3.15 7.43
CA LEU A 130 7.67 3.82 8.20
C LEU A 130 8.14 4.19 9.61
N ASP A 131 8.85 3.28 10.29
CA ASP A 131 9.50 3.55 11.60
C ASP A 131 10.40 4.78 11.54
N THR A 132 11.31 4.82 10.56
CA THR A 132 12.30 5.89 10.44
C THR A 132 11.66 7.24 10.11
N ILE A 133 10.64 7.26 9.24
CA ILE A 133 9.89 8.48 8.92
C ILE A 133 9.15 8.98 10.15
N LEU A 134 8.48 8.10 10.91
CA LEU A 134 7.76 8.47 12.12
C LEU A 134 8.71 8.99 13.19
N LYS A 135 9.83 8.30 13.48
CA LYS A 135 10.88 8.77 14.40
C LYS A 135 11.44 10.12 13.98
N TYR A 136 11.75 10.31 12.70
CA TYR A 136 12.25 11.58 12.18
C TYR A 136 11.21 12.71 12.32
N TRP A 137 9.95 12.44 11.99
CA TRP A 137 8.87 13.42 12.13
C TRP A 137 8.71 13.83 13.60
N ILE A 138 8.66 12.86 14.51
CA ILE A 138 8.59 13.10 15.96
C ILE A 138 9.76 13.96 16.42
N PHE A 139 10.99 13.60 16.04
CA PHE A 139 12.18 14.35 16.43
C PHE A 139 12.14 15.79 15.90
N ARG A 140 11.74 15.99 14.65
CA ARG A 140 11.59 17.32 14.06
C ARG A 140 10.47 18.12 14.72
N TYR A 141 9.37 17.46 15.06
CA TYR A 141 8.24 18.08 15.74
C TYR A 141 8.62 18.54 17.15
N LEU A 142 9.25 17.65 17.93
CA LEU A 142 9.76 17.96 19.26
C LEU A 142 10.75 19.11 19.26
N ASN A 143 11.73 19.08 18.36
CA ASN A 143 12.70 20.17 18.21
C ASN A 143 12.05 21.53 17.91
N ARG A 144 10.91 21.54 17.22
CA ARG A 144 10.19 22.77 16.87
C ARG A 144 9.34 23.30 18.03
N VAL A 145 8.85 22.43 18.92
CA VAL A 145 7.97 22.80 20.04
C VAL A 145 8.76 23.20 21.28
N SER A 146 9.82 22.48 21.65
CA SER A 146 10.71 22.89 22.73
C SER A 146 12.09 22.20 22.62
N PRO A 147 13.20 22.97 22.59
CA PRO A 147 14.55 22.41 22.59
C PRO A 147 14.86 21.57 23.85
N SER A 148 14.16 21.80 24.97
CA SER A 148 14.39 21.07 26.22
C SER A 148 13.87 19.63 26.19
N LEU A 149 12.88 19.32 25.35
CA LEU A 149 12.33 17.96 25.19
C LEU A 149 13.29 17.02 24.47
N VAL A 150 14.14 17.57 23.59
CA VAL A 150 15.22 16.83 22.91
C VAL A 150 16.29 16.36 23.89
N VAL A 151 16.60 17.19 24.89
CA VAL A 151 17.53 16.82 25.97
C VAL A 151 16.96 15.66 26.81
N ILE A 152 15.65 15.68 27.08
CA ILE A 152 14.98 14.59 27.81
C ILE A 152 14.94 13.29 26.99
N TYR A 153 14.64 13.36 25.69
CA TYR A 153 14.69 12.19 24.80
C TYR A 153 16.10 11.59 24.72
N HIS A 154 17.14 12.43 24.62
CA HIS A 154 18.52 11.95 24.67
C HIS A 154 18.83 11.25 26.01
N SER A 155 18.33 11.79 27.13
CA SER A 155 18.54 11.16 28.45
C SER A 155 17.76 9.86 28.69
N MET A 156 16.73 9.56 27.88
CA MET A 156 15.95 8.32 27.96
C MET A 156 16.42 7.23 26.99
N ASN A 157 17.18 7.61 25.96
CA ASN A 157 17.69 6.69 24.93
C ASN A 157 19.16 6.31 25.15
N ASP A 158 19.86 6.98 26.07
CA ASP A 158 21.11 6.50 26.71
C ASP A 158 20.76 5.52 27.86
#